data_AF-A0A1Q4YBJ6-F1
#
_entry.id   AF-A0A1Q4YBJ6-F1
#
_cell.length_a   1.000
_cell.length_b   1.000
_cell.length_c   1.000
_cell.angle_alpha   90.00
_cell.angle_beta   90.00
_cell.angle_gamma   90.00
#
_symmetry.space_group_name_H-M   'P 1'
#
loop_
_entity.id
_entity.type
_entity.pdbx_description
1 polymer ?
#
loop_
_entity_poly.entity_id
_entity_poly.type
_entity_poly.pdbx_seq_one_letter_code
_entity_poly.pdbx_strand_id
1 'polypeptide(L)'
;MVVGGGLKCTAGCRVEPNLKPGQSQDFQATVVAPEVSAGETLGVNISVAVRLGGQNSADYRMVYIHGAGATQPDADKPPSDVDKPSPGVDGVSGWVRDPSGKAIGGVALTVQDSAGHEYRTTSDDSGRFSIKSGAGKPIAEGRITVDAALDGYRATRTTVRGSAGATATVELTLAAVAAPSETLPSPTATTAADETPESEISAAAAPPPALEAGSDEGSGSLPFILGSLLVAAGLGAVALIVHRRRNTPVGPAALAATQLAAPPERA
;
A
#
# COMPACT_ATOMS: atom_id res chain seq x y z
N MET A 1 19.73 -14.02 -17.41
CA MET A 1 20.32 -12.72 -17.03
C MET A 1 20.48 -11.85 -18.27
N VAL A 2 20.23 -10.55 -18.18
CA VAL A 2 20.60 -9.59 -19.23
C VAL A 2 21.63 -8.66 -18.60
N VAL A 3 22.80 -8.60 -19.20
CA VAL A 3 23.90 -7.77 -18.73
C VAL A 3 23.79 -6.43 -19.43
N GLY A 4 23.38 -5.40 -18.68
CA GLY A 4 23.29 -4.01 -19.15
C GLY A 4 24.41 -3.14 -18.58
N GLY A 5 24.50 -1.89 -19.04
CA GLY A 5 25.45 -0.91 -18.49
C GLY A 5 26.91 -1.10 -18.90
N GLY A 6 27.19 -1.56 -20.13
CA GLY A 6 28.55 -1.66 -20.67
C GLY A 6 29.37 -2.88 -20.21
N LEU A 7 28.87 -3.63 -19.21
CA LEU A 7 29.40 -4.92 -18.81
C LEU A 7 29.29 -5.95 -19.94
N LYS A 8 30.34 -6.74 -20.17
CA LYS A 8 30.36 -7.83 -21.16
C LYS A 8 30.17 -9.18 -20.48
N CYS A 9 29.18 -9.96 -20.88
CA CYS A 9 29.06 -11.35 -20.42
C CYS A 9 30.17 -12.22 -21.01
N THR A 10 30.82 -13.06 -20.19
CA THR A 10 31.75 -14.10 -20.66
C THR A 10 31.26 -15.51 -20.35
N ALA A 11 30.54 -15.73 -19.24
CA ALA A 11 29.97 -17.03 -18.90
C ALA A 11 28.67 -16.90 -18.07
N GLY A 12 27.80 -17.91 -18.12
CA GLY A 12 26.69 -18.11 -17.17
C GLY A 12 25.50 -17.13 -17.26
N CYS A 13 25.55 -16.05 -18.05
CA CYS A 13 24.46 -15.07 -18.09
C CYS A 13 23.16 -15.58 -18.73
N ARG A 14 23.18 -16.72 -19.44
CA ARG A 14 21.97 -17.44 -19.83
C ARG A 14 22.11 -18.91 -19.41
N VAL A 15 21.14 -19.36 -18.63
CA VAL A 15 21.00 -20.71 -18.10
C VAL A 15 19.51 -21.05 -18.13
N GLU A 16 19.18 -22.26 -18.53
CA GLU A 16 17.81 -22.76 -18.64
C GLU A 16 17.72 -24.07 -17.81
N PRO A 17 17.64 -23.96 -16.47
CA PRO A 17 17.67 -25.09 -15.54
C PRO A 17 16.35 -25.87 -15.54
N ASN A 18 16.42 -27.18 -15.30
CA ASN A 18 15.23 -28.00 -15.05
C ASN A 18 14.88 -27.98 -13.55
N LEU A 19 14.27 -26.89 -13.10
CA LEU A 19 13.81 -26.75 -11.71
C LEU A 19 12.51 -27.54 -11.51
N LYS A 20 12.56 -28.57 -10.66
CA LYS A 20 11.38 -29.32 -10.23
C LYS A 20 10.65 -28.60 -9.09
N PRO A 21 9.34 -28.86 -8.86
CA PRO A 21 8.61 -28.28 -7.74
C PRO A 21 9.36 -28.49 -6.40
N GLY A 22 9.52 -27.41 -5.64
CA GLY A 22 10.23 -27.42 -4.35
C GLY A 22 11.75 -27.44 -4.42
N GLN A 23 12.38 -27.35 -5.61
CA GLN A 23 13.83 -27.26 -5.75
C GLN A 23 14.31 -25.81 -5.93
N SER A 24 15.51 -25.54 -5.39
CA SER A 24 16.30 -24.34 -5.65
C SER A 24 17.61 -24.71 -6.33
N GLN A 25 18.20 -23.77 -7.06
CA GLN A 25 19.52 -23.92 -7.67
C GLN A 25 20.20 -22.55 -7.73
N ASP A 26 21.49 -22.52 -7.39
CA ASP A 26 22.32 -21.33 -7.51
C ASP A 26 22.94 -21.23 -8.92
N PHE A 27 23.13 -19.99 -9.38
CA PHE A 27 23.72 -19.70 -10.69
C PHE A 27 24.87 -18.71 -10.54
N GLN A 28 25.98 -19.01 -11.22
CA GLN A 28 27.12 -18.12 -11.32
C GLN A 28 27.20 -17.56 -12.74
N ALA A 29 27.55 -16.29 -12.86
CA ALA A 29 27.80 -15.63 -14.12
C ALA A 29 29.09 -14.81 -14.04
N THR A 30 29.89 -14.88 -15.09
CA THR A 30 31.13 -14.11 -15.21
C THR A 30 30.87 -12.96 -16.17
N VAL A 31 31.17 -11.75 -15.70
CA VAL A 31 31.08 -10.52 -16.49
C VAL A 31 32.41 -9.77 -16.42
N VAL A 32 32.74 -9.08 -17.51
CA VAL A 32 33.93 -8.23 -17.64
C VAL A 32 33.47 -6.78 -17.62
N ALA A 33 34.10 -5.99 -16.74
CA ALA A 33 33.88 -4.55 -16.65
C ALA A 33 34.37 -3.82 -17.90
N PRO A 34 33.74 -2.71 -18.32
CA PRO A 34 34.38 -1.75 -19.21
C PRO A 34 35.60 -1.13 -18.52
N GLU A 35 36.53 -0.62 -19.32
CA GLU A 35 37.65 0.19 -18.84
C GLU A 35 37.13 1.54 -18.32
N VAL A 36 37.73 2.02 -17.23
CA VAL A 36 37.36 3.26 -16.53
C VAL A 36 38.62 4.10 -16.39
N SER A 37 38.55 5.40 -16.72
CA SER A 37 39.72 6.28 -16.76
C SER A 37 40.33 6.45 -15.36
N ALA A 38 41.62 6.78 -15.31
CA ALA A 38 42.30 7.02 -14.03
C ALA A 38 41.58 8.09 -13.20
N GLY A 39 41.37 7.82 -11.91
CA GLY A 39 40.62 8.68 -10.98
C GLY A 39 39.09 8.59 -11.07
N GLU A 40 38.52 7.95 -12.10
CA GLU A 40 37.06 7.85 -12.26
C GLU A 40 36.45 6.64 -11.53
N THR A 41 35.16 6.71 -11.23
CA THR A 41 34.37 5.59 -10.71
C THR A 41 33.07 5.48 -11.48
N LEU A 42 32.82 4.30 -12.07
CA LEU A 42 31.65 4.01 -12.89
C LEU A 42 30.65 3.11 -12.14
N GLY A 43 29.42 3.58 -11.95
CA GLY A 43 28.32 2.76 -11.45
C GLY A 43 27.64 1.96 -12.58
N VAL A 44 27.63 0.63 -12.47
CA VAL A 44 26.96 -0.29 -13.41
C VAL A 44 25.87 -1.12 -12.72
N ASN A 45 24.68 -1.19 -13.32
CA ASN A 45 23.56 -1.97 -12.78
C ASN A 45 23.57 -3.38 -13.37
N ILE A 46 23.79 -4.38 -12.51
CA ILE A 46 23.71 -5.80 -12.86
C ILE A 46 22.27 -6.25 -12.65
N SER A 47 21.60 -6.70 -13.72
CA SER A 47 20.21 -7.20 -13.64
C SER A 47 20.12 -8.72 -13.83
N VAL A 48 19.43 -9.39 -12.90
CA VAL A 48 19.09 -10.81 -12.98
C VAL A 48 17.61 -10.91 -13.34
N ALA A 49 17.32 -11.60 -14.45
CA ALA A 49 15.96 -11.83 -14.92
C ALA A 49 15.72 -13.34 -15.06
N VAL A 50 14.59 -13.80 -14.52
CA VAL A 50 14.14 -15.19 -14.45
C VAL A 50 12.84 -15.33 -15.25
N ARG A 51 12.72 -16.44 -15.99
CA ARG A 51 11.50 -16.80 -16.73
C ARG A 51 11.05 -18.20 -16.33
N LEU A 52 9.82 -18.33 -15.85
CA LEU A 52 9.23 -19.60 -15.41
C LEU A 52 7.78 -19.67 -15.86
N GLY A 53 7.40 -20.70 -16.63
CA GLY A 53 6.01 -20.92 -17.06
C GLY A 53 5.35 -19.74 -17.80
N GLY A 54 6.15 -18.94 -18.53
CA GLY A 54 5.68 -17.71 -19.20
C GLY A 54 5.69 -16.44 -18.33
N GLN A 55 5.83 -16.56 -17.01
CA GLN A 55 6.02 -15.43 -16.12
C GLN A 55 7.47 -14.91 -16.20
N ASN A 56 7.64 -13.60 -15.97
CA ASN A 56 8.94 -12.92 -15.96
C ASN A 56 9.11 -12.19 -14.61
N SER A 57 10.24 -12.39 -13.95
CA SER A 57 10.64 -11.62 -12.76
C SER A 57 12.07 -11.12 -12.92
N ALA A 58 12.41 -9.98 -12.31
CA ALA A 58 13.78 -9.44 -12.35
C ALA A 58 14.12 -8.60 -11.11
N ASP A 59 15.39 -8.68 -10.70
CA ASP A 59 16.01 -7.86 -9.65
C ASP A 59 17.34 -7.26 -10.19
N TYR A 60 17.89 -6.25 -9.51
CA TYR A 60 19.15 -5.62 -9.88
C TYR A 60 20.00 -5.23 -8.66
N ARG A 61 21.32 -5.13 -8.86
CA ARG A 61 22.26 -4.54 -7.90
C ARG A 61 23.17 -3.53 -8.58
N MET A 62 23.48 -2.45 -7.87
CA MET A 62 24.45 -1.44 -8.27
C MET A 62 25.85 -1.91 -7.88
N VAL A 63 26.80 -1.87 -8.81
CA VAL A 63 28.21 -2.17 -8.58
C VAL A 63 29.05 -1.00 -9.08
N TYR A 64 30.13 -0.68 -8.37
CA TYR A 64 31.07 0.38 -8.75
C TYR A 64 32.36 -0.24 -9.31
N ILE A 65 32.84 0.30 -10.42
CA ILE A 65 34.12 -0.04 -11.06
C ILE A 65 35.02 1.18 -10.89
N HIS A 66 36.21 0.96 -10.35
CA HIS A 66 37.18 2.02 -10.08
C HIS A 66 38.29 2.00 -11.12
N GLY A 67 38.56 3.17 -11.73
CA GLY A 67 39.75 3.38 -12.56
C GLY A 67 41.02 3.49 -11.71
N ALA A 68 42.18 3.38 -12.34
CA ALA A 68 43.46 3.45 -11.65
C ALA A 68 43.61 4.75 -10.84
N GLY A 69 43.95 4.65 -9.55
CA GLY A 69 44.10 5.82 -8.68
C GLY A 69 42.79 6.51 -8.26
N ALA A 70 41.61 5.96 -8.58
CA ALA A 70 40.38 6.38 -7.93
C ALA A 70 40.43 6.01 -6.43
N THR A 71 40.04 6.94 -5.57
CA THR A 71 39.93 6.68 -4.13
C THR A 71 38.78 5.73 -3.86
N GLN A 72 39.11 4.48 -3.53
CA GLN A 72 38.14 3.52 -3.01
C GLN A 72 37.64 4.02 -1.63
N PRO A 73 36.33 3.94 -1.33
CA PRO A 73 35.86 4.03 0.06
C PRO A 73 36.54 2.93 0.88
N ASP A 74 37.13 3.29 2.02
CA ASP A 74 38.18 2.53 2.73
C ASP A 74 38.04 1.00 2.66
N ALA A 75 38.93 0.37 1.89
CA ALA A 75 38.97 -1.09 1.70
C ALA A 75 39.21 -1.87 3.01
N ASP A 76 39.88 -1.23 3.97
CA ASP A 76 40.27 -1.80 5.26
C ASP A 76 39.22 -1.61 6.36
N LYS A 77 38.10 -0.91 6.09
CA LYS A 77 36.92 -1.01 6.95
C LYS A 77 36.25 -2.35 6.62
N PRO A 78 36.15 -3.32 7.56
CA PRO A 78 35.32 -4.50 7.34
C PRO A 78 33.92 -4.03 6.95
N PRO A 79 33.22 -4.67 6.00
CA PRO A 79 31.90 -4.26 5.55
C PRO A 79 30.84 -4.40 6.66
N SER A 80 30.88 -3.49 7.64
CA SER A 80 30.05 -3.47 8.85
C SER A 80 28.60 -3.08 8.56
N ASP A 81 28.30 -2.79 7.29
CA ASP A 81 27.04 -2.27 6.80
C ASP A 81 26.49 -3.13 5.63
N VAL A 82 27.06 -4.32 5.35
CA VAL A 82 26.48 -5.30 4.40
C VAL A 82 25.38 -6.15 5.05
N ASP A 83 25.46 -6.40 6.36
CA ASP A 83 24.38 -6.99 7.17
C ASP A 83 23.47 -5.92 7.83
N LYS A 84 23.80 -4.64 7.67
CA LYS A 84 22.90 -3.56 8.10
C LYS A 84 21.86 -3.37 6.99
N PRO A 85 20.55 -3.41 7.30
CA PRO A 85 19.54 -3.07 6.32
C PRO A 85 19.84 -1.68 5.75
N SER A 86 20.01 -1.59 4.43
CA SER A 86 20.01 -0.30 3.72
C SER A 86 18.80 0.50 4.23
N PRO A 87 18.98 1.73 4.74
CA PRO A 87 17.86 2.46 5.33
C PRO A 87 16.77 2.57 4.27
N GLY A 88 15.59 2.02 4.59
CA GLY A 88 14.50 1.98 3.64
C GLY A 88 14.08 3.37 3.19
N VAL A 89 13.15 3.41 2.25
CA VAL A 89 12.40 4.64 1.95
C VAL A 89 11.67 5.02 3.25
N ASP A 90 11.68 6.28 3.66
CA ASP A 90 11.05 6.74 4.92
C ASP A 90 9.53 6.68 4.84
N GLY A 91 8.98 6.83 3.64
CA GLY A 91 7.55 6.82 3.39
C GLY A 91 7.19 6.98 1.93
N VAL A 92 5.90 6.87 1.65
CA VAL A 92 5.28 7.25 0.38
C VAL A 92 4.15 8.23 0.71
N SER A 93 4.11 9.37 0.04
CA SER A 93 3.06 10.38 0.24
C SER A 93 2.64 10.98 -1.08
N GLY A 94 1.39 11.45 -1.16
CA GLY A 94 0.91 11.98 -2.42
C GLY A 94 -0.49 12.57 -2.38
N TRP A 95 -0.98 12.84 -3.58
CA TRP A 95 -2.24 13.51 -3.86
C TRP A 95 -3.04 12.70 -4.88
N VAL A 96 -4.35 12.63 -4.69
CA VAL A 96 -5.29 12.09 -5.66
C VAL A 96 -6.26 13.18 -6.10
N ARG A 97 -6.33 13.43 -7.40
CA ARG A 97 -7.12 14.48 -8.04
C ARG A 97 -7.90 13.96 -9.25
N ASP A 98 -8.90 14.71 -9.68
CA ASP A 98 -9.53 14.52 -10.99
C ASP A 98 -8.79 15.34 -12.08
N PRO A 99 -9.14 15.20 -13.38
CA PRO A 99 -8.52 15.97 -14.46
C PRO A 99 -8.73 17.49 -14.39
N SER A 100 -9.65 17.99 -13.55
CA SER A 100 -9.83 19.42 -13.28
C SER A 100 -8.94 19.93 -12.13
N GLY A 101 -8.19 19.03 -11.47
CA GLY A 101 -7.34 19.33 -10.33
C GLY A 101 -8.06 19.28 -8.98
N LYS A 102 -9.37 18.99 -8.95
CA LYS A 102 -10.13 18.85 -7.71
C LYS A 102 -9.66 17.61 -6.95
N ALA A 103 -9.51 17.73 -5.64
CA ALA A 103 -9.15 16.60 -4.78
C ALA A 103 -10.24 15.52 -4.72
N ILE A 104 -9.80 14.26 -4.59
CA ILE A 104 -10.66 13.08 -4.43
C ILE A 104 -10.27 12.34 -3.13
N GLY A 105 -11.13 12.43 -2.11
CA GLY A 105 -11.03 11.64 -0.89
C GLY A 105 -11.66 10.25 -1.00
N GLY A 106 -11.36 9.38 -0.05
CA GLY A 106 -11.92 8.03 0.02
C GLY A 106 -11.33 7.02 -0.97
N VAL A 107 -10.33 7.40 -1.76
CA VAL A 107 -9.69 6.53 -2.75
C VAL A 107 -8.88 5.46 -2.04
N ALA A 108 -9.12 4.19 -2.33
CA ALA A 108 -8.32 3.09 -1.82
C ALA A 108 -6.99 3.01 -2.58
N LEU A 109 -5.87 3.10 -1.85
CA LEU A 109 -4.52 3.01 -2.41
C LEU A 109 -3.82 1.75 -1.95
N THR A 110 -3.20 1.05 -2.89
CA THR A 110 -2.30 -0.07 -2.65
C THR A 110 -0.91 0.30 -3.17
N VAL A 111 0.08 0.24 -2.29
CA VAL A 111 1.48 0.58 -2.58
C VAL A 111 2.30 -0.70 -2.48
N GLN A 112 3.04 -1.03 -3.54
CA GLN A 112 3.93 -2.18 -3.57
C GLN A 112 5.38 -1.73 -3.78
N ASP A 113 6.28 -2.10 -2.87
CA ASP A 113 7.71 -1.80 -2.97
C ASP A 113 8.49 -2.84 -3.82
N SER A 114 9.79 -2.61 -3.98
CA SER A 114 10.69 -3.45 -4.78
C SER A 114 10.92 -4.84 -4.20
N ALA A 115 10.72 -5.03 -2.89
CA ALA A 115 10.76 -6.32 -2.21
C ALA A 115 9.39 -7.05 -2.26
N GLY A 116 8.39 -6.44 -2.91
CA GLY A 116 7.04 -6.99 -3.04
C GLY A 116 6.15 -6.76 -1.82
N HIS A 117 6.59 -5.98 -0.81
CA HIS A 117 5.75 -5.69 0.33
C HIS A 117 4.58 -4.79 -0.07
N GLU A 118 3.37 -5.19 0.29
CA GLU A 118 2.15 -4.43 0.02
C GLU A 118 1.72 -3.59 1.23
N TYR A 119 1.39 -2.33 1.02
CA TYR A 119 0.88 -1.39 2.02
C TYR A 119 -0.45 -0.83 1.51
N ARG A 120 -1.44 -0.67 2.39
CA ARG A 120 -2.75 -0.13 2.03
C ARG A 120 -3.04 1.13 2.83
N THR A 121 -3.67 2.11 2.20
CA THR A 121 -4.14 3.36 2.82
C THR A 121 -5.32 3.91 2.03
N THR A 122 -5.93 4.99 2.52
CA THR A 122 -7.04 5.68 1.86
C THR A 122 -6.71 7.17 1.77
N SER A 123 -7.12 7.86 0.70
CA SER A 123 -6.97 9.33 0.64
C SER A 123 -7.94 10.04 1.60
N ASP A 124 -7.45 11.09 2.26
CA ASP A 124 -8.29 11.98 3.08
C ASP A 124 -9.20 12.88 2.22
N ASP A 125 -10.10 13.64 2.85
CA ASP A 125 -11.06 14.54 2.16
C ASP A 125 -10.39 15.60 1.26
N SER A 126 -9.10 15.87 1.48
CA SER A 126 -8.27 16.76 0.66
C SER A 126 -7.44 16.05 -0.40
N GLY A 127 -7.71 14.76 -0.62
CA GLY A 127 -7.05 13.88 -1.58
C GLY A 127 -5.64 13.47 -1.17
N ARG A 128 -5.18 13.78 0.05
CA ARG A 128 -3.83 13.43 0.51
C ARG A 128 -3.78 12.01 1.02
N PHE A 129 -2.64 11.35 0.82
CA PHE A 129 -2.34 10.09 1.48
C PHE A 129 -0.89 10.05 1.95
N SER A 130 -0.62 9.25 2.98
CA SER A 130 0.72 8.98 3.47
C SER A 130 0.82 7.57 4.05
N ILE A 131 1.95 6.91 3.78
CA ILE A 131 2.38 5.65 4.36
C ILE A 131 3.78 5.90 4.89
N LYS A 132 4.04 5.54 6.16
CA LYS A 132 5.38 5.60 6.76
C LYS A 132 6.00 4.23 6.81
N SER A 133 7.30 4.19 6.57
CA SER A 133 8.14 3.04 6.80
C SER A 133 8.21 2.73 8.30
N GLY A 134 8.16 1.45 8.66
CA GLY A 134 8.17 1.01 10.05
C GLY A 134 9.22 -0.06 10.28
N ALA A 135 9.79 -0.11 11.49
CA ALA A 135 10.85 -1.08 11.83
C ALA A 135 10.44 -2.56 11.64
N GLY A 136 9.15 -2.88 11.73
CA GLY A 136 8.61 -4.22 11.45
C GLY A 136 8.13 -4.45 10.01
N LYS A 137 8.13 -3.42 9.16
CA LYS A 137 7.72 -3.49 7.74
C LYS A 137 8.34 -2.31 6.97
N PRO A 138 9.66 -2.38 6.68
CA PRO A 138 10.37 -1.29 6.01
C PRO A 138 10.04 -1.25 4.52
N ILE A 139 9.83 -0.04 3.99
CA ILE A 139 9.62 0.18 2.56
C ILE A 139 10.95 0.04 1.85
N ALA A 140 11.07 -0.97 0.98
CA ALA A 140 12.30 -1.25 0.25
C ALA A 140 12.63 -0.14 -0.78
N GLU A 141 13.92 0.19 -0.90
CA GLU A 141 14.39 1.16 -1.90
C GLU A 141 14.22 0.64 -3.34
N GLY A 142 13.99 1.54 -4.30
CA GLY A 142 13.88 1.18 -5.70
C GLY A 142 12.52 1.50 -6.31
N ARG A 143 11.95 0.55 -7.06
CA ARG A 143 10.66 0.74 -7.74
C ARG A 143 9.51 0.64 -6.75
N ILE A 144 8.66 1.66 -6.69
CA ILE A 144 7.41 1.64 -5.92
C ILE A 144 6.25 1.78 -6.90
N THR A 145 5.39 0.76 -6.97
CA THR A 145 4.08 0.86 -7.64
C THR A 145 3.07 1.46 -6.69
N VAL A 146 2.18 2.32 -7.20
CA VAL A 146 0.95 2.72 -6.51
C VAL A 146 -0.24 2.49 -7.42
N ASP A 147 -1.16 1.64 -6.97
CA ASP A 147 -2.46 1.38 -7.56
C ASP A 147 -3.54 2.12 -6.75
N ALA A 148 -4.45 2.79 -7.43
CA ALA A 148 -5.51 3.61 -6.83
C ALA A 148 -6.87 3.28 -7.45
N ALA A 149 -7.86 3.01 -6.59
CA ALA A 149 -9.22 2.62 -6.99
C ALA A 149 -10.28 3.34 -6.16
N LEU A 150 -11.37 3.75 -6.81
CA LEU A 150 -12.58 4.29 -6.19
C LEU A 150 -13.76 3.98 -7.11
N ASP A 151 -14.89 3.58 -6.53
CA ASP A 151 -16.11 3.32 -7.30
C ASP A 151 -16.59 4.58 -8.02
N GLY A 152 -17.08 4.42 -9.25
CA GLY A 152 -17.40 5.55 -10.13
C GLY A 152 -16.17 6.22 -10.78
N TYR A 153 -14.94 5.74 -10.55
CA TYR A 153 -13.72 6.21 -11.22
C TYR A 153 -13.00 5.06 -11.95
N ARG A 154 -12.19 5.40 -12.95
CA ARG A 154 -11.24 4.47 -13.57
C ARG A 154 -10.07 4.26 -12.59
N ALA A 155 -9.74 3.01 -12.31
CA ALA A 155 -8.56 2.69 -11.53
C ALA A 155 -7.29 3.13 -12.28
N THR A 156 -6.34 3.71 -11.54
CA THR A 156 -5.07 4.23 -12.06
C THR A 156 -3.92 3.51 -11.38
N ARG A 157 -2.88 3.19 -12.16
CA ARG A 157 -1.59 2.70 -11.66
C ARG A 157 -0.49 3.68 -12.04
N THR A 158 0.39 4.01 -11.11
CA THR A 158 1.62 4.76 -11.35
C THR A 158 2.83 4.05 -10.74
N THR A 159 4.03 4.53 -11.03
CA THR A 159 5.26 3.99 -10.48
C THR A 159 6.30 5.08 -10.31
N VAL A 160 6.88 5.15 -9.12
CA VAL A 160 7.92 6.12 -8.74
C VAL A 160 9.19 5.42 -8.27
N ARG A 161 10.26 6.21 -8.09
CA ARG A 161 11.49 5.75 -7.46
C ARG A 161 11.48 6.15 -5.98
N GLY A 162 11.55 5.16 -5.09
CA GLY A 162 11.91 5.37 -3.70
C GLY A 162 13.42 5.33 -3.52
N SER A 163 13.95 6.26 -2.72
CA SER A 163 15.35 6.33 -2.32
C SER A 163 15.46 6.14 -0.82
N ALA A 164 16.56 5.55 -0.37
CA ALA A 164 16.91 5.40 1.04
C ALA A 164 16.84 6.73 1.81
N GLY A 165 16.19 6.75 2.98
CA GLY A 165 16.08 7.94 3.83
C GLY A 165 15.34 9.13 3.19
N ALA A 166 14.45 8.86 2.24
CA ALA A 166 13.62 9.86 1.58
C ALA A 166 12.15 9.44 1.57
N THR A 167 11.23 10.40 1.46
CA THR A 167 9.81 10.12 1.19
C THR A 167 9.54 10.19 -0.31
N ALA A 168 8.99 9.13 -0.89
CA ALA A 168 8.61 9.12 -2.30
C ALA A 168 7.31 9.92 -2.51
N THR A 169 7.34 10.92 -3.38
CA THR A 169 6.17 11.76 -3.71
C THR A 169 5.43 11.22 -4.93
N VAL A 170 4.11 11.16 -4.86
CA VAL A 170 3.23 10.59 -5.88
C VAL A 170 2.09 11.55 -6.21
N GLU A 171 1.77 11.69 -7.49
CA GLU A 171 0.56 12.38 -7.95
C GLU A 171 -0.26 11.41 -8.81
N LEU A 172 -1.57 11.35 -8.53
CA LEU A 172 -2.51 10.42 -9.13
C LEU A 172 -3.72 11.18 -9.68
N THR A 173 -4.03 10.95 -10.95
CA THR A 173 -5.24 11.47 -11.59
C THR A 173 -6.22 10.32 -11.84
N LEU A 174 -7.44 10.43 -11.32
CA LEU A 174 -8.53 9.47 -11.54
C LEU A 174 -9.62 10.13 -12.39
N ALA A 175 -9.92 9.53 -13.54
CA ALA A 175 -11.01 9.97 -14.40
C ALA A 175 -12.33 9.31 -13.97
N ALA A 176 -13.40 10.10 -13.84
CA ALA A 176 -14.72 9.58 -13.54
C ALA A 176 -15.21 8.64 -14.67
N VAL A 177 -15.93 7.58 -14.28
CA VAL A 177 -16.71 6.76 -15.19
C VAL A 177 -17.99 7.52 -15.50
N ALA A 178 -18.17 7.93 -16.75
CA ALA A 178 -19.45 8.44 -17.19
C ALA A 178 -20.53 7.38 -16.92
N ALA A 179 -21.53 7.73 -16.10
CA ALA A 179 -22.72 6.91 -15.96
C ALA A 179 -23.40 6.77 -17.33
N PRO A 180 -24.01 5.61 -17.65
CA PRO A 180 -24.91 5.55 -18.79
C PRO A 180 -26.02 6.58 -18.56
N SER A 181 -26.27 7.44 -19.55
CA SER A 181 -27.44 8.33 -19.50
C SER A 181 -28.69 7.46 -19.41
N GLU A 182 -29.37 7.48 -18.27
CA GLU A 182 -30.73 6.97 -18.19
C GLU A 182 -31.60 7.82 -19.10
N THR A 183 -31.92 7.28 -20.27
CA THR A 183 -32.91 7.87 -21.17
C THR A 183 -34.25 7.78 -20.46
N LEU A 184 -34.66 8.86 -19.79
CA LEU A 184 -36.03 8.97 -19.29
C LEU A 184 -36.98 8.70 -20.47
N PRO A 185 -38.03 7.87 -20.29
CA PRO A 185 -39.07 7.75 -21.30
C PRO A 185 -39.68 9.13 -21.53
N SER A 186 -39.63 9.60 -22.78
CA SER A 186 -40.20 10.90 -23.15
C SER A 186 -41.69 10.89 -22.84
N PRO A 187 -42.24 11.89 -22.10
CA PRO A 187 -43.67 11.92 -21.83
C PRO A 187 -44.42 12.14 -23.14
N THR A 188 -45.30 11.20 -23.50
CA THR A 188 -46.22 11.36 -24.61
C THR A 188 -47.06 12.61 -24.40
N ALA A 189 -46.95 13.58 -25.31
CA ALA A 189 -47.77 14.77 -25.28
C ALA A 189 -49.24 14.41 -25.57
N THR A 190 -50.12 14.60 -24.58
CA THR A 190 -51.57 14.66 -24.79
C THR A 190 -51.98 16.12 -24.85
N THR A 191 -52.36 16.57 -26.05
CA THR A 191 -52.79 17.95 -26.30
C THR A 191 -54.27 18.13 -25.98
N ALA A 192 -54.59 19.20 -25.23
CA ALA A 192 -55.88 19.88 -25.10
C ALA A 192 -57.12 19.06 -24.63
N ALA A 193 -57.66 19.45 -23.47
CA ALA A 193 -58.93 20.19 -23.44
C ALA A 193 -59.13 20.92 -22.10
N ASP A 194 -59.87 22.01 -22.22
CA ASP A 194 -60.12 23.14 -21.32
C ASP A 194 -61.10 22.86 -20.14
N GLU A 195 -61.33 23.91 -19.35
CA GLU A 195 -62.45 24.14 -18.40
C GLU A 195 -62.43 23.52 -16.99
N THR A 196 -61.97 24.37 -16.05
CA THR A 196 -62.48 24.55 -14.68
C THR A 196 -64.02 24.72 -14.68
N PRO A 197 -64.74 24.09 -13.75
CA PRO A 197 -65.44 24.93 -12.77
C PRO A 197 -65.27 24.48 -11.32
N GLU A 198 -65.15 25.49 -10.45
CA GLU A 198 -65.27 25.36 -8.99
C GLU A 198 -66.75 25.27 -8.61
N SER A 199 -67.12 24.35 -7.71
CA SER A 199 -68.39 24.40 -6.96
C SER A 199 -68.34 23.56 -5.71
N GLU A 200 -69.12 23.99 -4.73
CA GLU A 200 -68.87 23.81 -3.30
C GLU A 200 -69.94 22.91 -2.63
N ILE A 201 -69.67 22.48 -1.39
CA ILE A 201 -70.61 21.93 -0.38
C ILE A 201 -71.48 20.69 -0.71
N SER A 202 -71.27 19.56 0.01
CA SER A 202 -72.03 19.24 1.24
C SER A 202 -72.02 17.75 1.67
N ALA A 203 -71.82 17.54 2.97
CA ALA A 203 -72.07 16.37 3.88
C ALA A 203 -72.62 15.02 3.31
N ALA A 204 -72.24 13.84 3.82
CA ALA A 204 -72.33 13.47 5.25
C ALA A 204 -71.70 12.10 5.63
N ALA A 205 -71.50 11.93 6.95
CA ALA A 205 -71.48 10.68 7.76
C ALA A 205 -70.30 9.67 7.69
N ALA A 206 -69.63 9.51 8.84
CA ALA A 206 -68.85 8.35 9.29
C ALA A 206 -69.78 7.29 9.98
N PRO A 207 -69.33 6.17 10.63
CA PRO A 207 -67.97 5.61 10.84
C PRO A 207 -67.84 4.10 10.46
N PRO A 208 -66.67 3.45 10.64
CA PRO A 208 -66.50 2.01 10.33
C PRO A 208 -66.88 1.07 11.49
N PRO A 209 -67.25 -0.20 11.20
CA PRO A 209 -67.26 -1.27 12.19
C PRO A 209 -65.87 -1.92 12.34
N ALA A 210 -65.58 -2.42 13.54
CA ALA A 210 -64.36 -3.14 13.86
C ALA A 210 -64.51 -4.67 13.73
N LEU A 211 -63.34 -5.31 13.56
CA LEU A 211 -62.95 -6.69 13.92
C LEU A 211 -64.02 -7.66 14.48
N GLU A 212 -64.03 -8.89 13.94
CA GLU A 212 -63.94 -10.12 14.75
C GLU A 212 -63.41 -11.30 13.90
N ALA A 213 -62.99 -12.39 14.55
CA ALA A 213 -62.18 -13.46 13.96
C ALA A 213 -62.98 -14.68 13.43
N GLY A 214 -62.31 -15.55 12.66
CA GLY A 214 -62.84 -16.84 12.21
C GLY A 214 -61.78 -17.77 11.61
N SER A 215 -61.33 -18.77 12.39
CA SER A 215 -60.59 -19.96 11.94
C SER A 215 -61.51 -20.93 11.17
N ASP A 216 -61.12 -22.07 10.59
CA ASP A 216 -59.87 -22.88 10.58
C ASP A 216 -59.85 -23.75 9.28
N GLU A 217 -59.08 -24.85 9.25
CA GLU A 217 -58.87 -25.85 8.16
C GLU A 217 -57.76 -25.49 7.14
N GLY A 218 -56.66 -26.24 6.98
CA GLY A 218 -56.14 -27.37 7.78
C GLY A 218 -55.01 -28.15 7.08
N SER A 219 -54.16 -28.83 7.87
CA SER A 219 -53.20 -29.91 7.50
C SER A 219 -51.73 -29.54 7.13
N GLY A 220 -50.77 -29.93 8.01
CA GLY A 220 -49.32 -30.06 7.74
C GLY A 220 -48.40 -29.05 8.45
N SER A 221 -48.12 -29.12 9.76
CA SER A 221 -47.16 -30.04 10.42
C SER A 221 -45.71 -29.92 9.87
N LEU A 222 -44.64 -29.55 10.58
CA LEU A 222 -44.33 -29.29 12.02
C LEU A 222 -43.10 -28.31 12.14
N PRO A 223 -42.70 -27.84 13.35
CA PRO A 223 -41.97 -26.57 13.53
C PRO A 223 -40.51 -26.66 13.99
N PHE A 224 -39.76 -25.55 13.84
CA PHE A 224 -38.63 -25.20 14.72
C PHE A 224 -38.53 -23.68 14.96
N ILE A 225 -39.09 -23.21 16.08
CA ILE A 225 -38.63 -22.00 16.77
C ILE A 225 -38.11 -22.42 18.14
N LEU A 226 -36.79 -22.44 18.28
CA LEU A 226 -36.10 -22.52 19.57
C LEU A 226 -34.69 -21.94 19.40
N GLY A 227 -34.42 -20.75 19.94
CA GLY A 227 -33.13 -20.09 19.67
C GLY A 227 -32.90 -18.66 20.20
N SER A 228 -33.82 -18.07 20.97
CA SER A 228 -33.56 -16.81 21.67
C SER A 228 -32.86 -17.07 23.02
N LEU A 229 -31.54 -17.32 23.00
CA LEU A 229 -30.77 -17.51 24.22
C LEU A 229 -29.34 -16.91 24.17
N LEU A 230 -29.20 -15.77 24.86
CA LEU A 230 -28.02 -15.34 25.65
C LEU A 230 -26.60 -15.73 25.17
N VAL A 231 -25.87 -14.75 24.65
CA VAL A 231 -24.47 -14.51 25.04
C VAL A 231 -24.27 -13.03 25.38
N ALA A 232 -24.40 -12.71 26.66
CA ALA A 232 -23.77 -11.53 27.25
C ALA A 232 -22.40 -11.91 27.84
N ALA A 233 -21.57 -10.91 28.14
CA ALA A 233 -20.23 -11.01 28.75
C ALA A 233 -19.09 -11.52 27.84
N GLY A 234 -18.34 -10.57 27.27
CA GLY A 234 -17.07 -10.82 26.57
C GLY A 234 -16.14 -9.60 26.42
N LEU A 235 -16.51 -8.42 26.94
CA LEU A 235 -15.79 -7.15 26.74
C LEU A 235 -15.37 -6.53 28.09
N GLY A 236 -14.47 -7.20 28.82
CA GLY A 236 -14.10 -6.78 30.18
C GLY A 236 -12.65 -6.94 30.63
N ALA A 237 -11.74 -7.52 29.82
CA ALA A 237 -10.41 -7.95 30.31
C ALA A 237 -9.19 -7.27 29.66
N VAL A 238 -9.29 -6.69 28.46
CA VAL A 238 -8.09 -6.19 27.73
C VAL A 238 -7.62 -4.80 28.22
N ALA A 239 -8.52 -3.98 28.79
CA ALA A 239 -8.20 -2.61 29.18
C ALA A 239 -7.20 -2.47 30.36
N LEU A 240 -7.17 -3.43 31.30
CA LEU A 240 -6.37 -3.32 32.53
C LEU A 240 -4.86 -3.55 32.34
N ILE A 241 -4.46 -4.27 31.29
CA ILE A 241 -3.04 -4.60 31.04
C ILE A 241 -2.27 -3.39 30.46
N VAL A 242 -2.94 -2.47 29.75
CA VAL A 242 -2.31 -1.28 29.17
C VAL A 242 -2.09 -0.17 30.21
N HIS A 243 -2.92 -0.08 31.24
CA HIS A 243 -2.78 1.00 32.24
C HIS A 243 -1.71 0.72 33.31
N ARG A 244 -1.46 -0.55 33.67
CA ARG A 244 -0.40 -0.90 34.66
C ARG A 244 1.03 -0.64 34.13
N ARG A 245 1.22 -0.48 32.82
CA ARG A 245 2.51 -0.13 32.20
C ARG A 245 2.82 1.37 32.15
N ARG A 246 1.90 2.25 32.56
CA ARG A 246 2.10 3.73 32.51
C ARG A 246 2.33 4.40 33.86
N ASN A 247 2.17 3.67 34.97
CA ASN A 247 2.29 4.22 36.34
C ASN A 247 3.52 3.69 37.11
N THR A 248 4.69 3.65 36.47
CA THR A 248 5.97 3.69 37.19
C THR A 248 6.51 5.13 37.16
N PRO A 249 6.30 5.93 38.21
CA PRO A 249 6.99 7.20 38.35
C PRO A 249 8.46 6.91 38.68
N VAL A 250 9.34 7.01 37.69
CA VAL A 250 10.78 7.13 37.94
C VAL A 250 11.02 8.54 38.48
N GLY A 251 10.90 8.68 39.81
CA GLY A 251 11.33 9.87 40.53
C GLY A 251 12.86 10.02 40.47
N PRO A 252 13.38 11.25 40.66
CA PRO A 252 14.80 11.51 40.50
C PRO A 252 15.61 10.97 41.69
N ALA A 253 16.45 9.96 41.43
CA ALA A 253 17.51 9.58 42.34
C ALA A 253 18.76 10.41 42.00
N ALA A 254 19.04 11.42 42.83
CA ALA A 254 20.24 12.25 42.71
C ALA A 254 21.46 11.61 43.40
N LEU A 255 22.63 12.17 43.11
CA LEU A 255 23.91 12.04 43.83
C LEU A 255 24.69 10.72 43.68
N ALA A 256 25.77 10.79 42.89
CA ALA A 256 27.12 10.64 43.44
C ALA A 256 28.12 11.41 42.55
N ALA A 257 28.80 12.40 43.12
CA ALA A 257 29.94 13.05 42.47
C ALA A 257 31.22 12.29 42.86
N THR A 258 32.19 12.17 41.95
CA THR A 258 33.62 12.04 42.30
C THR A 258 34.49 12.56 41.14
N GLN A 259 35.48 13.35 41.56
CA GLN A 259 36.64 13.95 40.87
C GLN A 259 37.23 13.13 39.71
N LEU A 260 37.65 13.71 38.59
CA LEU A 260 38.78 14.66 38.39
C LEU A 260 40.16 14.03 38.72
N ALA A 261 40.77 13.38 37.72
CA ALA A 261 42.22 13.16 37.64
C ALA A 261 42.70 12.85 36.21
N ALA A 262 43.85 13.42 35.83
CA ALA A 262 44.68 13.13 34.65
C ALA A 262 46.15 13.45 35.05
N PRO A 263 47.19 13.26 34.21
CA PRO A 263 47.29 12.49 32.96
C PRO A 263 48.09 11.18 33.23
N PRO A 264 49.38 10.91 32.87
CA PRO A 264 50.37 11.57 32.00
C PRO A 264 50.61 10.86 30.64
N GLU A 265 51.43 11.47 29.79
CA GLU A 265 52.01 10.91 28.56
C GLU A 265 53.08 9.82 28.83
N ARG A 266 53.45 9.08 27.78
CA ARG A 266 54.78 8.46 27.68
C ARG A 266 55.31 8.53 26.25
N ALA A 267 56.60 8.86 26.14
CA ALA A 267 57.37 9.04 24.90
C ALA A 267 57.70 7.70 24.21
#